data_AF-A0A5Q4BS92-F1
#
_entry.id   AF-A0A5Q4BS92-F1
#
_cell.length_a   1.000
_cell.length_b   1.000
_cell.length_c   1.000
_cell.angle_alpha   90.00
_cell.angle_beta   90.00
_cell.angle_gamma   90.00
#
_symmetry.space_group_name_H-M   'P 1'
#
loop_
_entity.id
_entity.type
_entity.pdbx_description
1 polymer ?
#
loop_
_entity_poly.entity_id
_entity_poly.type
_entity_poly.pdbx_seq_one_letter_code
_entity_poly.pdbx_strand_id
1 'polypeptide(L)'
;MITDGHENAYRSARLIYRAVENNESDSTFIHTQPENEPVIVALSDLKLLKPRSSKHGHAMTEKMANSILTVMVCLPHGAEAGAEAEAGAGDEDKTDGSSDHRPGHQLGAGLGIPVRFRYGNFHRVYLGTMSYNERAQHLYKKLGFVEEGRSRETHWFDRKWHDLISYGMPEQEWEVLREIEKE
;
A
#
# COMPACT_ATOMS: atom_id res chain seq x y z
N MET A 1 21.89 7.36 -21.32
CA MET A 1 21.60 6.05 -21.95
C MET A 1 20.18 5.64 -21.61
N ILE A 2 19.58 4.70 -22.36
CA ILE A 2 18.23 4.14 -22.07
C ILE A 2 18.11 3.61 -20.62
N THR A 3 19.22 3.28 -19.97
CA THR A 3 19.29 2.71 -18.62
C THR A 3 19.31 3.73 -17.47
N ASP A 4 19.53 5.03 -17.73
CA ASP A 4 19.77 6.04 -16.67
C ASP A 4 18.53 6.25 -15.76
N GLY A 5 17.33 5.89 -16.24
CA GLY A 5 16.09 5.95 -15.46
C GLY A 5 15.81 4.73 -14.57
N HIS A 6 16.65 3.68 -14.62
CA HIS A 6 16.36 2.39 -14.00
C HIS A 6 17.13 2.12 -12.70
N GLU A 7 18.12 2.95 -12.35
CA GLU A 7 18.94 2.77 -11.15
C GLU A 7 18.12 2.71 -9.85
N ASN A 8 16.95 3.37 -9.85
CA ASN A 8 16.03 3.42 -8.72
C ASN A 8 14.70 2.69 -8.98
N ALA A 9 14.64 1.75 -9.92
CA ALA A 9 13.38 1.08 -10.29
C ALA A 9 12.65 0.42 -9.10
N TYR A 10 13.38 -0.03 -8.07
CA TYR A 10 12.85 -0.72 -6.88
C TYR A 10 13.12 0.02 -5.57
N ARG A 11 13.39 1.33 -5.62
CA ARG A 11 13.56 2.14 -4.42
C ARG A 11 13.11 3.58 -4.67
N SER A 12 12.60 4.24 -3.64
CA SER A 12 12.45 5.70 -3.60
C SER A 12 13.25 6.27 -2.44
N ALA A 13 13.28 7.60 -2.32
CA ALA A 13 13.94 8.28 -1.21
C ALA A 13 13.50 7.75 0.18
N ARG A 14 12.25 7.26 0.31
CA ARG A 14 11.66 6.87 1.60
C ARG A 14 11.18 5.42 1.67
N LEU A 15 11.25 4.67 0.58
CA LEU A 15 10.62 3.35 0.50
C LEU A 15 11.49 2.37 -0.30
N ILE A 16 11.46 1.11 0.12
CA ILE A 16 12.06 -0.03 -0.55
C ILE A 16 10.93 -0.90 -1.10
N TYR A 17 11.09 -1.38 -2.33
CA TYR A 17 10.12 -2.22 -3.00
C TYR A 17 10.75 -3.58 -3.27
N ARG A 18 10.22 -4.64 -2.67
CA ARG A 18 10.79 -5.99 -2.81
C ARG A 18 9.70 -7.02 -3.14
N ALA A 19 10.13 -8.17 -3.65
CA ALA A 19 9.25 -9.31 -3.83
C ALA A 19 8.85 -9.93 -2.48
N VAL A 20 7.76 -10.71 -2.50
CA VAL A 20 7.41 -11.63 -1.41
C VAL A 20 8.22 -12.90 -1.61
N GLU A 21 9.07 -13.24 -0.65
CA GLU A 21 10.12 -14.27 -0.79
C GLU A 21 9.66 -15.68 -0.41
N ASN A 22 8.37 -15.85 -0.10
CA ASN A 22 7.76 -17.12 0.34
C ASN A 22 8.56 -17.89 1.40
N ASN A 23 9.13 -17.15 2.35
CA ASN A 23 9.87 -17.71 3.49
C ASN A 23 9.06 -17.57 4.79
N GLU A 24 9.59 -18.14 5.88
CA GLU A 24 8.96 -18.10 7.21
C GLU A 24 8.73 -16.67 7.72
N SER A 25 9.67 -15.75 7.46
CA SER A 25 9.57 -14.35 7.88
C SER A 25 8.39 -13.66 7.20
N ASP A 26 8.30 -13.75 5.87
CA ASP A 26 7.21 -13.14 5.11
C ASP A 26 5.87 -13.82 5.42
N SER A 27 5.86 -15.14 5.59
CA SER A 27 4.64 -15.88 5.96
C SER A 27 4.14 -15.51 7.35
N THR A 28 5.04 -15.34 8.31
CA THR A 28 4.69 -14.86 9.66
C THR A 28 4.18 -13.42 9.60
N PHE A 29 4.85 -12.54 8.85
CA PHE A 29 4.40 -11.17 8.68
C PHE A 29 3.00 -11.09 8.07
N ILE A 30 2.77 -11.80 6.95
CA ILE A 30 1.49 -11.84 6.22
C ILE A 30 0.38 -12.43 7.10
N HIS A 31 0.67 -13.51 7.83
CA HIS A 31 -0.28 -14.09 8.76
C HIS A 31 -0.65 -13.11 9.89
N THR A 32 0.33 -12.46 10.50
CA THR A 32 0.10 -11.68 11.72
C THR A 32 -0.50 -10.31 11.46
N GLN A 33 -0.01 -9.53 10.49
CA GLN A 33 -0.52 -8.18 10.25
C GLN A 33 -1.59 -8.12 9.16
N PRO A 34 -1.29 -8.37 7.87
CA PRO A 34 -2.29 -8.27 6.81
C PRO A 34 -3.51 -9.16 7.00
N GLU A 35 -3.36 -10.34 7.60
CA GLU A 35 -4.45 -11.31 7.70
C GLU A 35 -5.16 -11.38 9.06
N ASN A 36 -4.52 -10.92 10.13
CA ASN A 36 -5.04 -11.06 11.49
C ASN A 36 -5.03 -9.79 12.33
N GLU A 37 -4.49 -8.67 11.83
CA GLU A 37 -4.69 -7.39 12.48
C GLU A 37 -6.10 -6.87 12.12
N PRO A 38 -7.02 -6.70 13.11
CA PRO A 38 -8.42 -6.47 12.81
C PRO A 38 -8.70 -5.19 12.02
N VAL A 39 -7.95 -4.13 12.27
CA VAL A 39 -8.16 -2.83 11.61
C VAL A 39 -7.72 -2.90 10.14
N ILE A 40 -6.56 -3.47 9.85
CA ILE A 40 -6.03 -3.69 8.51
C ILE A 40 -7.00 -4.58 7.72
N VAL A 41 -7.44 -5.70 8.31
CA VAL A 41 -8.39 -6.60 7.63
C VAL A 41 -9.70 -5.87 7.33
N ALA A 42 -10.27 -5.13 8.29
CA ALA A 42 -11.51 -4.37 8.08
C ALA A 42 -11.39 -3.27 7.02
N LEU A 43 -10.18 -2.73 6.79
CA LEU A 43 -9.95 -1.66 5.81
C LEU A 43 -9.52 -2.18 4.43
N SER A 44 -9.08 -3.43 4.33
CA SER A 44 -8.46 -3.99 3.11
C SER A 44 -9.14 -5.23 2.54
N ASP A 45 -10.00 -5.92 3.31
CA ASP A 45 -10.69 -7.13 2.89
C ASP A 45 -12.20 -7.00 3.14
N LEU A 46 -13.00 -7.43 2.16
CA LEU A 46 -14.46 -7.48 2.26
C LEU A 46 -14.97 -8.78 2.89
N LYS A 47 -14.05 -9.65 3.33
CA LYS A 47 -14.39 -10.90 4.01
C LYS A 47 -14.74 -10.65 5.48
N LEU A 48 -15.49 -11.60 6.03
CA LEU A 48 -15.82 -11.65 7.44
C LEU A 48 -14.56 -11.49 8.31
N LEU A 49 -14.62 -10.51 9.22
CA LEU A 49 -13.60 -10.29 10.22
C LEU A 49 -13.59 -11.48 11.19
N LYS A 50 -12.56 -12.33 11.06
CA LYS A 50 -12.37 -13.50 11.92
C LYS A 50 -10.89 -13.84 12.01
N PRO A 51 -10.43 -14.41 13.13
CA PRO A 51 -9.10 -14.99 13.22
C PRO A 51 -8.86 -16.03 12.12
N ARG A 52 -7.68 -15.98 11.51
CA ARG A 52 -7.21 -16.85 10.44
C ARG A 52 -6.01 -17.65 10.94
N SER A 53 -5.97 -18.94 10.59
CA SER A 53 -4.86 -19.81 11.00
C SER A 53 -3.58 -19.48 10.22
N SER A 54 -2.43 -19.90 10.75
CA SER A 54 -1.13 -19.77 10.08
C SER A 54 -1.12 -20.45 8.71
N LYS A 55 -1.87 -21.55 8.54
CA LYS A 55 -2.05 -22.23 7.24
C LYS A 55 -2.65 -21.29 6.18
N HIS A 56 -3.53 -20.38 6.57
CA HIS A 56 -4.09 -19.40 5.64
C HIS A 56 -3.01 -18.39 5.20
N GLY A 57 -2.21 -17.91 6.15
CA GLY A 57 -1.10 -16.99 5.87
C GLY A 57 -0.09 -17.56 4.89
N HIS A 58 0.34 -18.81 5.09
CA HIS A 58 1.24 -19.49 4.15
C HIS A 58 0.63 -19.59 2.74
N ALA A 59 -0.64 -19.99 2.65
CA ALA A 59 -1.32 -20.08 1.36
C ALA A 59 -1.48 -18.71 0.69
N MET A 60 -1.60 -17.63 1.47
CA MET A 60 -1.63 -16.27 0.94
C MET A 60 -0.24 -15.81 0.47
N THR A 61 0.81 -16.06 1.24
CA THR A 61 2.19 -15.78 0.86
C THR A 61 2.55 -16.44 -0.46
N GLU A 62 2.21 -17.71 -0.63
CA GLU A 62 2.46 -18.45 -1.86
C GLU A 62 1.73 -17.82 -3.05
N LYS A 63 0.45 -17.44 -2.89
CA LYS A 63 -0.32 -16.72 -3.92
C LYS A 63 0.29 -15.37 -4.25
N MET A 64 0.75 -14.65 -3.24
CA MET A 64 1.38 -13.34 -3.38
C MET A 64 2.72 -13.44 -4.12
N ALA A 65 3.57 -14.42 -3.78
CA ALA A 65 4.84 -14.66 -4.43
C ALA A 65 4.69 -15.07 -5.91
N ASN A 66 3.62 -15.80 -6.24
CA ASN A 66 3.33 -16.24 -7.61
C ASN A 66 2.56 -15.19 -8.46
N SER A 67 2.22 -14.04 -7.88
CA SER A 67 1.49 -12.99 -8.58
C SER A 67 2.43 -12.08 -9.37
N ILE A 68 2.04 -11.74 -10.60
CA ILE A 68 2.84 -10.96 -11.56
C ILE A 68 3.25 -9.59 -11.00
N LEU A 69 2.40 -8.97 -10.18
CA LEU A 69 2.56 -7.57 -9.75
C LEU A 69 2.50 -7.38 -8.22
N THR A 70 2.64 -8.44 -7.44
CA THR A 70 2.69 -8.27 -5.98
C THR A 70 4.04 -7.73 -5.56
N VAL A 71 4.03 -6.63 -4.81
CA VAL A 71 5.23 -5.97 -4.30
C VAL A 71 5.02 -5.59 -2.85
N MET A 72 6.02 -5.89 -2.02
CA MET A 72 6.09 -5.42 -0.64
C MET A 72 6.70 -4.02 -0.62
N VAL A 73 5.92 -3.05 -0.11
CA VAL A 73 6.38 -1.69 0.13
C VAL A 73 6.86 -1.58 1.57
N CYS A 74 8.15 -1.28 1.76
CA CYS A 74 8.81 -1.32 3.06
C CYS A 74 9.45 0.03 3.37
N LEU A 75 9.44 0.41 4.64
CA LEU A 75 10.29 1.50 5.11
C LEU A 75 11.76 1.03 5.17
N PRO A 76 12.74 1.89 4.84
CA PRO A 76 14.16 1.59 5.04
C PRO A 76 14.44 1.30 6.51
N HIS A 77 15.28 0.30 6.77
CA HIS A 77 15.69 -0.05 8.13
C HIS A 77 16.40 1.16 8.79
N GLY A 78 15.91 1.61 9.95
CA GLY A 78 16.43 2.78 10.66
C GLY A 78 15.68 4.11 10.45
N ALA A 79 14.60 4.14 9.65
CA ALA A 79 13.71 5.29 9.61
C ALA A 79 12.72 5.22 10.78
N GLU A 80 13.06 5.85 11.90
CA GLU A 80 12.06 6.16 12.92
C GLU A 80 10.87 6.88 12.29
N ALA A 81 9.67 6.55 12.76
CA ALA A 81 8.42 7.18 12.37
C ALA A 81 8.38 8.63 12.90
N GLY A 82 9.10 9.52 12.23
CA GLY A 82 9.15 10.94 12.55
C GLY A 82 9.31 11.75 11.28
N ALA A 83 8.19 12.06 10.62
CA ALA A 83 8.07 13.18 9.70
C ALA A 83 6.58 13.42 9.45
N GLU A 84 5.89 13.90 10.49
CA GLU A 84 4.91 14.96 10.27
C GLU A 84 5.66 16.13 9.62
N ALA A 85 5.02 16.77 8.65
CA ALA A 85 5.53 18.02 8.12
C ALA A 85 5.60 19.04 9.26
N GLU A 86 6.75 19.66 9.49
CA GLU A 86 6.99 21.10 9.34
C GLU A 86 8.32 21.55 9.97
N ALA A 87 8.70 22.78 9.65
CA ALA A 87 10.00 23.40 9.81
C ALA A 87 10.56 23.44 11.26
N GLY A 88 11.88 23.29 11.35
CA GLY A 88 12.74 24.21 12.10
C GLY A 88 13.04 23.97 13.60
N ALA A 89 14.31 23.65 13.83
CA ALA A 89 15.19 24.04 14.96
C ALA A 89 15.27 23.16 16.23
N GLY A 90 16.48 23.14 16.82
CA GLY A 90 17.08 22.22 17.82
C GLY A 90 16.38 22.13 19.18
N ASP A 91 16.77 21.28 20.13
CA ASP A 91 18.13 20.97 20.65
C ASP A 91 18.09 19.63 21.44
N GLU A 92 19.27 19.08 21.76
CA GLU A 92 19.54 17.74 22.31
C GLU A 92 19.12 17.53 23.79
N ASP A 93 18.64 16.32 24.15
CA ASP A 93 19.10 15.59 25.36
C ASP A 93 18.81 14.08 25.26
N LYS A 94 19.74 13.27 25.76
CA LYS A 94 19.73 11.79 25.73
C LYS A 94 18.99 11.22 26.93
N THR A 95 18.30 10.09 26.76
CA THR A 95 18.36 8.98 27.73
C THR A 95 17.91 7.67 27.10
N ASP A 96 18.46 6.60 27.65
CA ASP A 96 18.53 5.22 27.23
C ASP A 96 17.26 4.41 27.54
N GLY A 97 17.00 3.38 26.73
CA GLY A 97 15.98 2.38 27.08
C GLY A 97 15.51 1.51 25.93
N SER A 98 16.16 0.35 25.75
CA SER A 98 15.54 -0.91 25.30
C SER A 98 14.44 -0.80 24.22
N SER A 99 14.80 -0.70 22.94
CA SER A 99 13.84 -0.82 21.83
C SER A 99 14.00 -2.15 21.08
N ASP A 100 12.94 -2.95 21.15
CA ASP A 100 12.68 -4.11 20.28
C ASP A 100 12.59 -3.61 18.83
N HIS A 101 13.64 -3.88 18.05
CA HIS A 101 13.79 -3.40 16.68
C HIS A 101 12.89 -4.22 15.74
N ARG A 102 11.73 -3.69 15.36
CA ARG A 102 10.90 -4.32 14.31
C ARG A 102 10.59 -3.33 13.18
N PRO A 103 10.94 -3.65 11.92
CA PRO A 103 10.74 -2.75 10.79
C PRO A 103 9.25 -2.57 10.46
N GLY A 104 8.84 -1.32 10.24
CA GLY A 104 7.50 -0.96 9.82
C GLY A 104 7.27 -1.29 8.34
N HIS A 105 6.39 -2.26 8.08
CA HIS A 105 5.93 -2.59 6.74
C HIS A 105 4.57 -1.92 6.51
N GLN A 106 4.53 -0.90 5.64
CA GLN A 106 3.28 -0.25 5.23
C GLN A 106 2.99 -0.62 3.78
N LEU A 107 1.86 -1.31 3.54
CA LEU A 107 1.33 -1.56 2.20
C LEU A 107 0.85 -0.23 1.59
N GLY A 108 1.77 0.52 0.99
CA GLY A 108 1.51 1.80 0.35
C GLY A 108 1.25 1.66 -1.15
N ALA A 109 0.17 2.28 -1.65
CA ALA A 109 -0.24 2.25 -3.06
C ALA A 109 0.64 3.10 -4.02
N GLY A 110 1.73 3.71 -3.54
CA GLY A 110 2.43 4.80 -4.25
C GLY A 110 3.28 4.39 -5.46
N LEU A 111 4.01 3.26 -5.39
CA LEU A 111 4.90 2.85 -6.50
C LEU A 111 4.21 1.95 -7.54
N GLY A 112 3.12 1.30 -7.17
CA GLY A 112 2.42 0.42 -8.11
C GLY A 112 1.95 1.15 -9.36
N ILE A 113 1.61 2.44 -9.26
CA ILE A 113 0.98 3.20 -10.34
C ILE A 113 1.97 3.51 -11.48
N PRO A 114 3.16 4.11 -11.25
CA PRO A 114 4.13 4.34 -12.32
C PRO A 114 4.56 3.06 -13.06
N VAL A 115 4.78 1.96 -12.32
CA VAL A 115 5.19 0.69 -12.92
C VAL A 115 4.10 0.12 -13.83
N ARG A 116 2.82 0.24 -13.44
CA ARG A 116 1.67 -0.24 -14.24
C ARG A 116 1.54 0.50 -15.56
N PHE A 117 1.65 1.82 -15.55
CA PHE A 117 1.57 2.61 -16.78
C PHE A 117 2.83 2.43 -17.65
N ARG A 118 4.03 2.69 -17.09
CA ARG A 118 5.28 2.69 -17.87
C ARG A 118 5.74 1.32 -18.38
N TYR A 119 5.50 0.25 -17.62
CA TYR A 119 6.06 -1.08 -17.93
C TYR A 119 4.99 -2.16 -18.06
N GLY A 120 3.82 -1.95 -17.45
CA GLY A 120 2.73 -2.92 -17.48
C GLY A 120 1.78 -2.77 -18.67
N ASN A 121 1.88 -1.69 -19.45
CA ASN A 121 0.95 -1.36 -20.54
C ASN A 121 -0.52 -1.31 -20.08
N PHE A 122 -0.76 -0.78 -18.87
CA PHE A 122 -2.11 -0.64 -18.32
C PHE A 122 -2.73 0.64 -18.85
N HIS A 123 -3.91 0.55 -19.47
CA HIS A 123 -4.65 1.76 -19.89
C HIS A 123 -5.32 2.48 -18.71
N ARG A 124 -5.63 1.76 -17.63
CA ARG A 124 -6.32 2.29 -16.45
C ARG A 124 -5.95 1.48 -15.20
N VAL A 125 -5.82 2.18 -14.09
CA VAL A 125 -5.70 1.60 -12.74
C VAL A 125 -6.97 1.90 -11.97
N TYR A 126 -7.54 0.88 -11.35
CA TYR A 126 -8.72 1.02 -10.48
C TYR A 126 -8.42 0.50 -9.08
N LEU A 127 -9.15 1.03 -8.10
CA LEU A 127 -9.13 0.56 -6.74
C LEU A 127 -10.48 0.86 -6.07
N GLY A 128 -10.80 0.17 -4.99
CA GLY A 128 -12.03 0.36 -4.25
C GLY A 128 -11.78 0.46 -2.75
N THR A 129 -12.64 1.18 -2.06
CA THR A 129 -12.63 1.23 -0.60
C THR A 129 -14.03 1.40 -0.03
N MET A 130 -14.19 1.00 1.22
CA MET A 130 -15.45 1.13 1.92
C MET A 130 -15.74 2.57 2.31
N SER A 131 -17.02 2.93 2.36
CA SER A 131 -17.47 4.29 2.69
C SER A 131 -16.99 4.81 4.05
N TYR A 132 -16.70 3.92 5.00
CA TYR A 132 -16.14 4.29 6.31
C TYR A 132 -14.63 4.55 6.30
N ASN A 133 -13.91 4.18 5.24
CA ASN A 133 -12.46 4.38 5.14
C ASN A 133 -12.14 5.75 4.53
N GLU A 134 -12.45 6.81 5.28
CA GLU A 134 -12.26 8.20 4.83
C GLU A 134 -10.79 8.54 4.56
N ARG A 135 -9.87 7.93 5.32
CA ARG A 135 -8.42 8.09 5.13
C ARG A 135 -7.97 7.61 3.75
N ALA A 136 -8.44 6.43 3.33
CA ALA A 136 -8.14 5.91 2.00
C ALA A 136 -8.77 6.79 0.90
N GLN A 137 -10.04 7.18 1.07
CA GLN A 137 -10.71 8.08 0.11
C GLN A 137 -9.95 9.40 -0.07
N HIS A 138 -9.49 10.01 1.03
CA HIS A 138 -8.67 11.22 0.98
C HIS A 138 -7.35 10.98 0.25
N LEU A 139 -6.66 9.87 0.57
CA LEU A 139 -5.41 9.50 -0.10
C LEU A 139 -5.61 9.30 -1.61
N TYR A 140 -6.65 8.59 -2.04
CA TYR A 140 -6.90 8.32 -3.46
C TYR A 140 -7.19 9.60 -4.23
N LYS A 141 -8.02 10.50 -3.68
CA LYS A 141 -8.27 11.82 -4.27
C LYS A 141 -6.98 12.65 -4.36
N LYS A 142 -6.16 12.64 -3.31
CA LYS A 142 -4.86 13.34 -3.30
C LYS A 142 -3.87 12.78 -4.32
N LEU A 143 -3.92 11.47 -4.57
CA LEU A 143 -3.10 10.82 -5.60
C LEU A 143 -3.60 11.10 -7.03
N GLY A 144 -4.79 11.67 -7.18
CA GLY A 144 -5.39 12.04 -8.47
C GLY A 144 -6.42 11.04 -8.99
N PHE A 145 -6.85 10.04 -8.21
CA PHE A 145 -7.93 9.14 -8.63
C PHE A 145 -9.28 9.86 -8.61
N VAL A 146 -10.13 9.53 -9.59
CA VAL A 146 -11.49 10.04 -9.71
C VAL A 146 -12.48 8.99 -9.22
N GLU A 147 -13.52 9.42 -8.50
CA GLU A 147 -14.61 8.53 -8.08
C GLU A 147 -15.50 8.20 -9.29
N GLU A 148 -15.61 6.92 -9.63
CA GLU A 148 -16.34 6.46 -10.82
C GLU A 148 -17.71 5.89 -10.47
N GLY A 149 -17.92 5.49 -9.23
CA GLY A 149 -19.21 4.95 -8.80
C GLY A 149 -19.25 4.45 -7.37
N ARG A 150 -20.47 4.15 -6.92
CA ARG A 150 -20.75 3.58 -5.60
C ARG A 150 -21.71 2.41 -5.72
N SER A 151 -21.29 1.26 -5.20
CA SER A 151 -22.17 0.13 -4.97
C SER A 151 -22.76 0.25 -3.57
N ARG A 152 -24.06 0.55 -3.50
CA ARG A 152 -24.76 0.78 -2.23
C ARG A 152 -24.90 -0.50 -1.43
N GLU A 153 -24.81 -0.39 -0.11
CA GLU A 153 -25.11 -1.47 0.85
C GLU A 153 -24.39 -2.80 0.52
N THR A 154 -23.12 -2.72 0.09
CA THR A 154 -22.36 -3.89 -0.39
C THR A 154 -21.76 -4.72 0.74
N HIS A 155 -21.42 -4.09 1.87
CA HIS A 155 -20.74 -4.77 2.97
C HIS A 155 -21.42 -4.47 4.31
N TRP A 156 -21.74 -5.52 5.06
CA TRP A 156 -22.25 -5.42 6.41
C TRP A 156 -21.09 -5.41 7.41
N PHE A 157 -20.94 -4.32 8.15
CA PHE A 157 -19.91 -4.17 9.16
C PHE A 157 -20.41 -3.29 10.31
N ASP A 158 -20.15 -3.74 11.54
CA ASP A 158 -20.56 -3.06 12.77
C ASP A 158 -22.05 -2.64 12.78
N ARG A 159 -22.91 -3.62 12.52
CA ARG A 159 -24.38 -3.48 12.49
C ARG A 159 -24.90 -2.45 11.47
N LYS A 160 -24.12 -2.12 10.45
CA LYS A 160 -24.48 -1.15 9.43
C LYS A 160 -24.07 -1.65 8.04
N TRP A 161 -24.90 -1.34 7.05
CA TRP A 161 -24.55 -1.50 5.64
C TRP A 161 -23.69 -0.32 5.19
N HIS A 162 -22.61 -0.63 4.49
CA HIS A 162 -21.66 0.34 3.96
C HIS A 162 -21.51 0.16 2.45
N ASP A 163 -21.20 1.26 1.78
CA ASP A 163 -21.07 1.30 0.33
C ASP A 163 -19.63 0.97 -0.07
N LEU A 164 -19.47 0.28 -1.19
CA LEU A 164 -18.17 0.14 -1.86
C LEU A 164 -18.02 1.29 -2.86
N ILE A 165 -17.02 2.14 -2.64
CA ILE A 165 -16.69 3.27 -3.50
C ILE A 165 -15.57 2.86 -4.45
N SER A 166 -15.79 3.04 -5.75
CA SER A 166 -14.84 2.71 -6.81
C SER A 166 -14.15 3.96 -7.33
N TYR A 167 -12.84 3.86 -7.49
CA TYR A 167 -11.98 4.91 -8.01
C TYR A 167 -11.20 4.40 -9.22
N GLY A 168 -10.97 5.28 -10.19
CA GLY A 168 -10.17 4.99 -11.38
C GLY A 168 -9.24 6.13 -11.77
N MET A 169 -8.20 5.76 -12.50
CA MET A 169 -7.24 6.67 -13.10
C MET A 169 -6.80 6.10 -14.46
N PRO A 170 -7.18 6.74 -15.57
CA PRO A 170 -6.61 6.47 -16.89
C PRO A 170 -5.15 6.92 -16.97
N GLU A 171 -4.40 6.31 -17.89
CA GLU A 171 -3.00 6.64 -18.16
C GLU A 171 -2.80 8.13 -18.51
N GLN A 172 -3.69 8.69 -19.34
CA GLN A 172 -3.56 10.07 -19.82
C GLN A 172 -3.66 11.08 -18.68
N GLU A 173 -4.54 10.82 -17.70
CA GLU A 173 -4.67 11.67 -16.51
C GLU A 173 -3.42 11.57 -15.63
N TRP A 174 -2.85 10.37 -15.50
CA TRP A 174 -1.62 10.16 -14.76
C TRP A 174 -0.41 10.86 -15.39
N GLU A 175 -0.28 10.80 -16.72
CA GLU A 175 0.78 11.49 -17.48
C GLU A 175 0.72 13.00 -17.26
N VAL A 176 -0.47 13.59 -17.37
CA VAL A 176 -0.71 15.04 -17.15
C VAL A 176 -0.36 15.45 -15.73
N LEU A 177 -0.76 14.68 -14.72
CA LEU A 177 -0.45 14.95 -13.31
C LEU A 177 1.05 14.88 -12.98
N ARG A 178 1.84 14.22 -13.84
CA ARG A 178 3.28 14.03 -13.66
C ARG A 178 4.13 14.83 -14.64
N GLU A 179 3.50 15.67 -15.45
CA GLU A 179 4.16 16.50 -16.46
C GLU A 179 5.08 15.67 -17.37
N ILE A 180 4.64 14.45 -17.72
CA ILE A 180 5.39 13.56 -18.60
C ILE A 180 5.01 13.93 -20.04
N GLU A 181 5.96 14.51 -20.78
CA GLU A 181 5.79 14.77 -22.22
C GLU A 181 5.68 13.44 -23.00
N LYS A 182 4.76 13.39 -23.96
CA LYS A 182 4.68 12.28 -24.92
C LYS A 182 5.76 12.48 -25.98
N GLU A 183 6.73 11.56 -26.03
CA GLU A 183 7.63 11.41 -27.18
C GLU A 183 6.91 10.87 -28.42
#